data_AF-A0A7Y7I017-F1
#
_entry.id   AF-A0A7Y7I017-F1
#
_cell.length_a   1.000
_cell.length_b   1.000
_cell.length_c   1.000
_cell.angle_alpha   90.00
_cell.angle_beta   90.00
_cell.angle_gamma   90.00
#
_symmetry.space_group_name_H-M   'P 1'
#
loop_
_entity.id
_entity.type
_entity.pdbx_description
1 polymer ?
#
loop_
_entity_poly.entity_id
_entity_poly.type
_entity_poly.pdbx_seq_one_letter_code
_entity_poly.pdbx_strand_id
1 'polypeptide(L)' 'MNFILWVLLYVSNTAFVWWVVWGGGASWFEGWRSFFIIDWLWSYSWTSEQIALYVLVFWVCHTVWFAIGLFIPDARGFFW' A
#
# COMPACT_ATOMS: atom_id res chain seq x y z
N MET A 1 -11.40 15.21 -3.20
CA MET A 1 -11.49 14.51 -1.91
C MET A 1 -11.31 15.51 -0.76
N ASN A 2 -11.98 15.32 0.38
CA ASN A 2 -11.76 16.15 1.58
C ASN A 2 -10.30 16.00 2.06
N PHE A 3 -9.65 17.11 2.45
CA PHE A 3 -8.22 17.11 2.83
C PHE A 3 -7.93 16.21 4.04
N ILE A 4 -8.76 16.29 5.09
CA ILE A 4 -8.58 15.47 6.29
C ILE A 4 -8.73 14.00 5.93
N LEU A 5 -9.75 13.65 5.14
CA LEU A 5 -9.97 12.29 4.68
C LEU A 5 -8.80 11.76 3.83
N TRP A 6 -8.23 12.62 2.98
CA TRP A 6 -7.04 12.29 2.18
C TRP A 6 -5.81 12.02 3.04
N VAL A 7 -5.56 12.85 4.05
CA VAL A 7 -4.47 12.63 5.02
C VAL A 7 -4.71 11.35 5.84
N LEU A 8 -5.93 11.13 6.33
CA LEU A 8 -6.28 9.93 7.09
C LEU A 8 -6.10 8.64 6.28
N LEU A 9 -6.47 8.65 5.00
CA LEU A 9 -6.22 7.53 4.09
C LEU A 9 -4.73 7.26 3.95
N TYR A 10 -3.91 8.30 3.75
CA TYR A 10 -2.46 8.13 3.63
C TYR A 10 -1.82 7.59 4.92
N VAL A 11 -2.23 8.10 6.09
CA VAL A 11 -1.76 7.62 7.40
C VAL A 11 -2.18 6.17 7.62
N SER A 12 -3.43 5.82 7.29
CA SER A 12 -3.94 4.45 7.43
C SER A 12 -3.21 3.48 6.50
N ASN A 13 -2.97 3.88 5.25
CA ASN A 13 -2.19 3.11 4.27
C ASN A 13 -0.74 2.91 4.74
N THR A 14 -0.11 3.96 5.27
CA THR A 14 1.26 3.89 5.79
C THR A 14 1.35 2.99 7.01
N ALA A 15 0.38 3.04 7.92
CA ALA A 15 0.32 2.15 9.08
C ALA A 15 0.15 0.67 8.66
N PHE A 16 -0.69 0.42 7.66
CA PHE A 16 -0.87 -0.91 7.09
C PHE A 16 0.41 -1.44 6.44
N VAL A 17 1.06 -0.65 5.58
CA VAL A 17 2.33 -1.00 4.95
C VAL A 17 3.40 -1.25 6.00
N TRP A 18 3.45 -0.43 7.05
CA TRP A 18 4.41 -0.60 8.12
C TRP A 18 4.24 -1.96 8.81
N TRP A 19 3.00 -2.32 9.11
CA TRP A 19 2.67 -3.63 9.69
C TRP A 19 3.04 -4.78 8.75
N VAL A 20 2.78 -4.65 7.45
CA VAL A 20 3.14 -5.68 6.46
C VAL A 20 4.65 -5.87 6.37
N VAL A 21 5.41 -4.79 6.23
CA VAL A 21 6.87 -4.84 5.97
C VAL A 21 7.68 -5.14 7.22
N TRP A 22 7.36 -4.49 8.36
CA TRP A 22 8.16 -4.59 9.60
C TRP A 22 7.43 -5.29 10.75
N GLY A 23 6.09 -5.28 10.75
CA GLY A 23 5.27 -5.86 11.83
C GLY A 23 4.95 -7.35 11.67
N GLY A 24 5.52 -8.03 10.67
CA GLY A 24 5.27 -9.44 10.40
C GLY A 24 3.97 -9.71 9.64
N GLY A 25 3.29 -8.70 9.11
CA GLY A 25 2.09 -8.92 8.28
C GLY A 25 2.40 -9.69 7.00
N ALA A 26 3.59 -9.54 6.41
CA ALA A 26 3.96 -10.26 5.19
C ALA A 26 3.90 -11.80 5.33
N SER A 27 4.34 -12.36 6.46
CA SER A 27 4.23 -13.81 6.70
C SER A 27 2.79 -14.27 6.94
N TRP A 28 1.92 -13.36 7.40
CA TRP A 28 0.49 -13.65 7.52
C TRP A 28 -0.21 -13.78 6.17
N PHE A 29 0.29 -13.08 5.14
CA PHE A 29 -0.23 -13.07 3.77
C PHE A 29 0.43 -14.09 2.85
N GLU A 30 1.40 -14.86 3.32
CA GLU A 30 2.04 -15.90 2.52
C GLU A 30 1.03 -17.00 2.12
N GLY A 31 1.16 -17.54 0.91
CA GLY A 31 0.22 -18.52 0.35
C GLY A 31 -1.07 -17.88 -0.16
N TRP A 32 -2.22 -18.55 0.01
CA TRP A 32 -3.51 -18.11 -0.56
C TRP A 32 -4.03 -16.77 -0.04
N ARG A 33 -3.49 -16.26 1.08
CA ARG A 33 -3.91 -14.97 1.63
C ARG A 33 -3.33 -13.80 0.85
N SER A 34 -2.30 -14.02 0.04
CA SER A 34 -1.69 -13.01 -0.81
C SER A 34 -2.68 -12.41 -1.81
N PHE A 35 -3.68 -13.22 -2.24
CA PHE A 35 -4.74 -12.82 -3.15
C PHE A 35 -5.60 -11.66 -2.64
N PHE A 36 -5.67 -11.44 -1.33
CA PHE A 36 -6.47 -10.35 -0.76
C PHE A 36 -5.81 -8.98 -0.88
N ILE A 37 -4.48 -8.94 -1.10
CA ILE A 37 -3.72 -7.68 -1.20
C ILE A 37 -3.20 -7.49 -2.60
N ILE A 38 -2.77 -8.58 -3.21
CA ILE A 38 -2.08 -8.56 -4.49
C ILE A 38 -3.08 -9.09 -5.50
N ASP A 39 -3.56 -8.21 -6.39
CA ASP A 39 -4.49 -8.51 -7.48
C ASP A 39 -3.81 -9.29 -8.63
N TRP A 40 -2.91 -10.22 -8.25
CA TRP A 40 -2.10 -11.03 -9.14
C TRP A 40 -2.30 -12.50 -8.80
N LEU A 41 -2.79 -13.27 -9.77
CA LEU A 41 -3.12 -14.70 -9.61
C LEU A 41 -1.92 -15.60 -9.27
N TRP A 42 -0.68 -15.11 -9.46
CA TRP A 42 0.53 -15.84 -9.07
C TRP A 42 1.06 -15.47 -7.69
N SER A 43 0.39 -14.58 -6.96
CA SER A 43 0.84 -14.15 -5.63
C SER A 43 0.85 -15.30 -4.61
N TYR A 44 0.09 -16.37 -4.85
CA TYR A 44 0.03 -17.56 -3.98
C TYR A 44 1.40 -18.19 -3.73
N SER A 45 2.30 -18.14 -4.70
CA SER A 45 3.63 -18.74 -4.59
C SER A 45 4.68 -17.75 -4.07
N TRP A 46 4.28 -16.54 -3.67
CA TRP A 46 5.22 -15.52 -3.25
C TRP A 46 5.66 -15.75 -1.82
N THR A 47 6.96 -15.58 -1.57
CA THR A 47 7.50 -15.60 -0.21
C THR A 47 7.11 -14.32 0.53
N SER A 48 7.18 -14.35 1.86
CA SER A 48 6.92 -13.17 2.69
C SER A 48 7.75 -11.95 2.28
N GLU A 49 9.01 -12.13 1.87
CA GLU A 49 9.89 -11.05 1.42
C GLU A 49 9.42 -10.42 0.10
N GLN A 50 8.90 -11.22 -0.83
CA GLN A 50 8.36 -10.74 -2.10
C GLN A 50 7.08 -9.92 -1.89
N ILE A 51 6.22 -10.38 -0.98
CA ILE A 51 5.00 -9.66 -0.59
C ILE A 51 5.38 -8.33 0.08
N ALA A 52 6.33 -8.34 1.01
CA ALA A 52 6.81 -7.14 1.69
C ALA A 52 7.41 -6.13 0.69
N LEU A 53 8.25 -6.60 -0.25
CA LEU A 53 8.84 -5.74 -1.28
C LEU A 53 7.78 -5.13 -2.20
N TYR A 54 6.80 -5.93 -2.64
CA TYR A 54 5.72 -5.46 -3.49
C TYR A 54 4.90 -4.36 -2.81
N VAL A 55 4.47 -4.61 -1.57
CA VAL A 55 3.71 -3.64 -0.77
C VAL A 55 4.52 -2.36 -0.52
N LEU A 56 5.83 -2.49 -0.28
CA LEU A 56 6.72 -1.33 -0.13
C LEU A 56 6.84 -0.51 -1.42
N VAL A 57 6.99 -1.16 -2.58
CA VAL A 57 7.07 -0.47 -3.88
C VAL A 57 5.78 0.32 -4.16
N PHE A 58 4.62 -0.29 -3.93
CA PHE A 58 3.33 0.40 -4.07
C PHE A 58 3.18 1.57 -3.10
N TRP A 59 3.65 1.41 -1.86
CA TRP A 59 3.67 2.50 -0.89
C TRP A 59 4.55 3.68 -1.31
N VAL A 60 5.69 3.42 -1.99
CA VAL A 60 6.53 4.49 -2.55
C VAL A 60 5.75 5.29 -3.61
N CYS A 61 5.07 4.60 -4.54
CA CYS A 61 4.19 5.26 -5.52
C CYS A 61 3.09 6.09 -4.83
N HIS A 62 2.49 5.54 -3.78
CA HIS A 62 1.50 6.22 -2.95
C HIS A 62 2.04 7.48 -2.28
N THR A 63 3.28 7.43 -1.80
CA THR A 63 3.97 8.55 -1.16
C THR A 63 4.28 9.66 -2.15
N VAL A 64 4.68 9.29 -3.38
CA VAL A 64 4.86 10.25 -4.48
C VAL A 64 3.54 10.94 -4.81
N TRP A 65 2.45 10.18 -4.95
CA TRP A 65 1.12 10.74 -5.16
C TRP A 65 0.68 11.66 -4.02
N PHE A 66 0.93 11.26 -2.77
CA PHE A 66 0.65 12.08 -1.60
C PHE A 66 1.43 13.40 -1.66
N ALA A 67 2.72 13.37 -1.99
CA ALA A 67 3.54 14.57 -2.15
C ALA A 67 3.01 15.49 -3.25
N ILE A 68 2.60 14.96 -4.40
CA ILE A 68 2.00 15.73 -5.48
C ILE A 68 0.70 16.41 -5.01
N GLY A 69 -0.15 15.69 -4.27
CA GLY A 69 -1.40 16.22 -3.73
C GLY A 69 -1.24 17.34 -2.70
N LEU A 70 -0.05 17.53 -2.12
CA LEU A 70 0.25 18.70 -1.28
C LEU A 70 0.30 20.00 -2.10
N PHE A 71 0.81 19.92 -3.34
CA PHE A 71 0.97 21.09 -4.22
C PHE A 71 -0.18 21.24 -5.22
N ILE A 72 -0.80 20.13 -5.64
CA ILE A 72 -1.86 20.08 -6.65
C ILE A 72 -3.13 19.47 -6.02
N PRO A 73 -4.10 20.30 -5.56
CA PRO A 73 -5.30 19.82 -4.91
C PRO A 73 -6.17 18.88 -5.76
N ASP A 74 -6.17 19.06 -7.08
CA ASP A 74 -6.95 18.25 -8.02
C ASP A 74 -6.40 16.80 -8.13
N ALA A 75 -5.10 16.60 -7.90
CA ALA A 75 -4.49 15.28 -7.91
C ALA A 75 -4.99 14.38 -6.78
N ARG A 76 -5.53 14.96 -5.70
CA ARG A 76 -6.05 14.20 -4.53
C ARG A 76 -7.26 13.32 -4.86
N GLY A 77 -7.96 13.59 -5.97
CA GLY A 77 -9.13 12.82 -6.40
C GLY A 77 -8.82 11.69 -7.38
N PHE A 78 -7.62 11.68 -7.97
CA PHE A 78 -7.21 10.68 -8.94
C PHE A 78 -6.50 9.54 -8.21
N PHE A 79 -7.12 8.37 -8.12
CA PHE A 79 -6.59 7.20 -7.44
C PHE A 79 -6.83 5.96 -8.31
N TRP A 80 -5.79 5.12 -8.48
CA TRP A 80 -5.83 3.81 -9.13
C TRP A 80 -5.18 2.79 -8.19
#